data_AF-A0A7W9YVT7-F1
#
_entry.id   AF-A0A7W9YVT7-F1
#
_cell.length_a   1.000
_cell.length_b   1.000
_cell.length_c   1.000
_cell.angle_alpha   90.00
_cell.angle_beta   90.00
_cell.angle_gamma   90.00
#
_symmetry.space_group_name_H-M   'P 1'
#
loop_
_entity.id
_entity.type
_entity.pdbx_description
1 polymer ?
#
loop_
_entity_poly.entity_id
_entity_poly.type
_entity_poly.pdbx_seq_one_letter_code
_entity_poly.pdbx_strand_id
1 'polypeptide(L)'
;MLAVQEAFVDPLPEKRVKNRAQTEAAIFHAARDLLAEEGFQGFGINAIARRAGCDKQLIYRYYGGLDGLLDAIGADLGDWVKERIPEDTGGMFVLTYGDLMERLSLLYMDALRSDPLICKIIAWEVSKDTPQVRRLAEARSRALAKWLDRMRGSLSAPKGVDAPTANGILFAAIQHLVISSVVTGEFAGLPLRSDKDWDKVAASIRRLVRGIYG
;
A
#
# COMPACT_ATOMS: atom_id res chain seq x y z
N MET A 1 49.43 47.60 -1.42
CA MET A 1 48.42 46.79 -2.12
C MET A 1 48.42 45.41 -1.46
N LEU A 2 47.41 45.13 -0.64
CA LEU A 2 47.24 43.86 0.08
C LEU A 2 46.65 42.81 -0.87
N ALA A 3 47.31 41.66 -0.97
CA ALA A 3 46.80 40.49 -1.68
C ALA A 3 45.70 39.84 -0.83
N VAL A 4 44.48 39.80 -1.36
CA VAL A 4 43.38 39.02 -0.77
C VAL A 4 43.48 37.60 -1.32
N GLN A 5 43.79 36.67 -0.44
CA GLN A 5 43.82 35.25 -0.69
C GLN A 5 42.37 34.75 -0.74
N GLU A 6 41.88 34.33 -1.92
CA GLU A 6 40.60 33.67 -2.05
C GLU A 6 40.63 32.32 -1.34
N ALA A 7 39.87 32.21 -0.25
CA ALA A 7 39.69 30.97 0.48
C ALA A 7 38.87 29.99 -0.39
N PHE A 8 39.45 28.83 -0.68
CA PHE A 8 38.74 27.68 -1.21
C PHE A 8 37.63 27.26 -0.24
N VAL A 9 36.37 27.45 -0.65
CA VAL A 9 35.22 26.88 0.03
C VAL A 9 35.07 25.45 -0.43
N ASP A 10 35.30 24.50 0.48
CA ASP A 10 35.07 23.07 0.24
C ASP A 10 33.55 22.83 0.04
N PRO A 11 33.09 22.17 -1.05
CA PRO A 11 31.68 21.93 -1.25
C PRO A 11 31.13 20.95 -0.20
N LEU A 12 30.08 21.35 0.51
CA LEU A 12 29.37 20.49 1.46
C LEU A 12 28.76 19.24 0.78
N PRO A 13 28.61 18.12 1.52
CA PRO A 13 28.47 16.79 0.92
C PRO A 13 27.03 16.44 0.49
N GLU A 14 26.67 16.74 -0.75
CA GLU A 14 25.43 16.23 -1.39
C GLU A 14 25.40 14.68 -1.51
N LYS A 15 26.55 14.02 -1.42
CA LYS A 15 26.71 12.58 -1.71
C LYS A 15 26.16 11.64 -0.62
N ARG A 16 25.98 12.11 0.62
CA ARG A 16 25.57 11.27 1.77
C ARG A 16 24.05 11.01 1.82
N VAL A 17 23.22 11.99 1.46
CA VAL A 17 21.75 11.87 1.52
C VAL A 17 21.25 10.94 0.41
N LYS A 18 21.79 11.07 -0.79
CA LYS A 18 21.46 10.21 -1.94
C LYS A 18 21.78 8.73 -1.67
N ASN A 19 22.90 8.45 -1.02
CA ASN A 19 23.32 7.10 -0.65
C ASN A 19 22.40 6.48 0.42
N ARG A 20 21.96 7.29 1.41
CA ARG A 20 20.99 6.82 2.42
C ARG A 20 19.67 6.39 1.78
N ALA A 21 19.03 7.27 1.01
CA ALA A 21 17.71 6.99 0.43
C ALA A 21 17.76 5.76 -0.50
N GLN A 22 18.84 5.62 -1.28
CA GLN A 22 19.06 4.44 -2.12
C GLN A 22 19.22 3.16 -1.30
N THR A 23 19.97 3.21 -0.20
CA THR A 23 20.17 2.03 0.66
C THR A 23 18.89 1.64 1.38
N GLU A 24 18.15 2.62 1.87
CA GLU A 24 16.86 2.42 2.54
C GLU A 24 15.85 1.76 1.57
N ALA A 25 15.72 2.29 0.35
CA ALA A 25 14.91 1.67 -0.70
C ALA A 25 15.39 0.26 -1.07
N ALA A 26 16.70 0.04 -1.17
CA ALA A 26 17.25 -1.29 -1.49
C ALA A 26 16.91 -2.33 -0.40
N ILE A 27 16.99 -1.96 0.88
CA ILE A 27 16.58 -2.82 2.00
C ILE A 27 15.09 -3.13 1.91
N PHE A 28 14.27 -2.11 1.65
CA PHE A 28 12.83 -2.25 1.53
C PHE A 28 12.42 -3.21 0.41
N HIS A 29 12.95 -3.01 -0.80
CA HIS A 29 12.67 -3.86 -1.95
C HIS A 29 13.17 -5.29 -1.72
N ALA A 30 14.40 -5.47 -1.22
CA ALA A 30 14.93 -6.79 -0.90
C ALA A 30 14.06 -7.56 0.10
N ALA A 31 13.47 -6.85 1.06
CA ALA A 31 12.56 -7.43 2.04
C ALA A 31 11.21 -7.81 1.44
N ARG A 32 10.62 -6.93 0.61
CA ARG A 32 9.39 -7.24 -0.14
C ARG A 32 9.57 -8.45 -1.04
N ASP A 33 10.66 -8.49 -1.79
CA ASP A 33 10.98 -9.59 -2.69
C ASP A 33 11.14 -10.92 -1.92
N LEU A 34 11.86 -10.88 -0.79
CA LEU A 34 11.98 -12.04 0.10
C LEU A 34 10.63 -12.57 0.60
N LEU A 35 9.76 -11.68 1.10
CA LEU A 35 8.42 -12.08 1.50
C LEU A 35 7.65 -12.66 0.30
N ALA A 36 7.72 -12.02 -0.87
CA ALA A 36 7.00 -12.44 -2.05
C ALA A 36 7.45 -13.82 -2.55
N GLU A 37 8.75 -14.12 -2.52
CA GLU A 37 9.34 -15.36 -3.01
C GLU A 37 9.25 -16.49 -1.98
N GLU A 38 9.68 -16.24 -0.74
CA GLU A 38 9.98 -17.27 0.27
C GLU A 38 8.97 -17.27 1.43
N GLY A 39 8.12 -16.24 1.52
CA GLY A 39 7.25 -16.02 2.67
C GLY A 39 8.03 -15.82 3.97
N PHE A 40 7.36 -16.03 5.11
CA PHE A 40 7.97 -15.76 6.43
C PHE A 40 9.07 -16.73 6.86
N GLN A 41 9.23 -17.89 6.22
CA GLN A 41 10.23 -18.89 6.63
C GLN A 41 11.67 -18.46 6.27
N GLY A 42 11.85 -17.80 5.12
CA GLY A 42 13.14 -17.24 4.69
C GLY A 42 13.35 -15.76 5.09
N PHE A 43 12.34 -15.15 5.70
CA PHE A 43 12.35 -13.72 5.99
C PHE A 43 13.14 -13.38 7.26
N GLY A 44 14.34 -12.84 7.09
CA GLY A 44 15.18 -12.45 8.22
C GLY A 44 16.30 -11.47 7.87
N ILE A 45 16.82 -10.79 8.89
CA ILE A 45 17.82 -9.71 8.79
C ILE A 45 19.00 -10.07 7.89
N ASN A 46 19.59 -11.26 8.07
CA ASN A 46 20.76 -11.67 7.29
C ASN A 46 20.42 -11.95 5.82
N ALA A 47 19.24 -12.49 5.54
CA ALA A 47 18.78 -12.74 4.18
C ALA A 47 18.52 -11.40 3.46
N ILE A 48 17.84 -10.48 4.13
CA ILE A 48 17.55 -9.13 3.63
C ILE A 48 18.84 -8.37 3.37
N ALA A 49 19.77 -8.33 4.33
CA ALA A 49 21.04 -7.62 4.19
C ALA A 49 21.86 -8.14 3.00
N ARG A 50 21.90 -9.47 2.83
CA ARG A 50 22.59 -10.12 1.70
C ARG A 50 21.96 -9.73 0.36
N ARG A 51 20.63 -9.76 0.26
CA ARG A 51 19.91 -9.43 -0.97
C ARG A 51 19.96 -7.93 -1.29
N ALA A 52 19.93 -7.07 -0.28
CA ALA A 52 20.09 -5.62 -0.42
C ALA A 52 21.54 -5.18 -0.68
N GLY A 53 22.52 -6.08 -0.51
CA GLY A 53 23.94 -5.77 -0.66
C GLY A 53 24.45 -4.78 0.39
N CYS A 54 23.88 -4.79 1.60
CA CYS A 54 24.17 -3.82 2.65
C CYS A 54 24.60 -4.49 3.97
N ASP A 55 25.21 -3.71 4.87
CA ASP A 55 25.46 -4.19 6.23
C ASP A 55 24.15 -4.33 7.01
N LYS A 56 23.98 -5.41 7.77
CA LYS A 56 22.77 -5.66 8.58
C LYS A 56 22.48 -4.56 9.60
N GLN A 57 23.49 -3.84 10.08
CA GLN A 57 23.33 -2.70 10.99
C GLN A 57 22.53 -1.58 10.35
N LEU A 58 22.53 -1.46 9.01
CA LEU A 58 21.72 -0.46 8.31
C LEU A 58 20.22 -0.78 8.39
N ILE A 59 19.85 -2.05 8.48
CA ILE A 59 18.44 -2.46 8.69
C ILE A 59 17.99 -2.02 10.10
N TYR A 60 18.81 -2.26 11.13
CA TYR A 60 18.52 -1.76 12.47
C TYR A 60 18.47 -0.23 12.52
N ARG A 61 19.38 0.44 11.81
CA ARG A 61 19.46 1.90 11.76
C ARG A 61 18.25 2.54 11.08
N TYR A 62 17.78 1.99 9.97
CA TYR A 62 16.72 2.61 9.17
C TYR A 62 15.32 2.13 9.55
N TYR A 63 15.19 0.85 9.92
CA TYR A 63 13.89 0.23 10.19
C TYR A 63 13.73 -0.26 11.63
N GLY A 64 14.73 -0.07 12.51
CA GLY A 64 14.65 -0.59 13.89
C GLY A 64 14.69 -2.12 13.96
N GLY A 65 15.06 -2.80 12.87
CA GLY A 65 15.10 -4.26 12.76
C GLY A 65 13.96 -4.82 11.91
N LEU A 66 13.63 -6.09 12.13
CA LEU A 66 12.69 -6.83 11.29
C LEU A 66 11.25 -6.34 11.48
N ASP A 67 10.89 -6.00 12.72
CA ASP A 67 9.55 -5.57 13.08
C ASP A 67 9.17 -4.23 12.42
N GLY A 68 10.05 -3.23 12.46
CA GLY A 68 9.78 -1.95 11.80
C GLY A 68 9.86 -2.05 10.27
N LEU A 69 10.56 -3.05 9.73
CA LEU A 69 10.53 -3.34 8.30
C LEU A 69 9.19 -3.99 7.89
N LEU A 70 8.64 -4.88 8.71
CA LEU A 70 7.26 -5.39 8.53
C LEU A 70 6.23 -4.26 8.64
N ASP A 71 6.40 -3.34 9.59
CA ASP A 71 5.52 -2.16 9.68
C ASP A 71 5.60 -1.31 8.40
N ALA A 72 6.80 -1.07 7.88
CA ALA A 72 6.99 -0.33 6.63
C ALA A 72 6.35 -1.05 5.43
N ILE A 73 6.53 -2.37 5.31
CA ILE A 73 5.91 -3.16 4.23
C ILE A 73 4.39 -3.15 4.34
N GLY A 74 3.83 -3.24 5.55
CA GLY A 74 2.39 -3.12 5.76
C GLY A 74 1.86 -1.73 5.41
N ALA A 75 2.65 -0.69 5.71
CA ALA A 75 2.30 0.70 5.39
C ALA A 75 2.35 1.03 3.90
N ASP A 76 3.20 0.34 3.12
CA ASP A 76 3.43 0.57 1.69
C ASP A 76 2.16 0.55 0.85
N LEU A 77 1.14 -0.24 1.23
CA LEU A 77 -0.15 -0.21 0.53
C LEU A 77 -0.78 1.19 0.56
N GLY A 78 -0.69 1.88 1.69
CA GLY A 78 -1.22 3.25 1.83
C GLY A 78 -0.45 4.25 0.98
N ASP A 79 0.86 4.09 0.85
CA ASP A 79 1.72 4.96 0.06
C ASP A 79 1.57 4.69 -1.45
N TRP A 80 1.40 3.43 -1.83
CA TRP A 80 1.24 3.05 -3.24
C TRP A 80 -0.13 3.43 -3.81
N VAL A 81 -1.18 3.43 -2.98
CA VAL A 81 -2.47 4.01 -3.35
C VAL A 81 -2.39 5.54 -3.38
N LYS A 82 -1.58 6.15 -2.50
CA LYS A 82 -1.32 7.61 -2.53
C LYS A 82 -0.67 8.04 -3.85
N GLU A 83 0.34 7.31 -4.34
CA GLU A 83 1.04 7.63 -5.60
C GLU A 83 0.13 7.61 -6.83
N ARG A 84 -0.96 6.81 -6.79
CA ARG A 84 -1.95 6.71 -7.87
C ARG A 84 -3.08 7.73 -7.77
N ILE A 85 -3.08 8.58 -6.74
CA ILE A 85 -4.09 9.61 -6.53
C ILE A 85 -3.40 10.95 -6.54
N PRO A 86 -3.52 11.73 -7.63
CA PRO A 86 -3.00 13.09 -7.64
C PRO A 86 -3.61 13.88 -6.48
N GLU A 87 -2.74 14.40 -5.60
CA GLU A 87 -3.11 15.31 -4.50
C GLU A 87 -3.92 16.52 -5.02
N ASP A 88 -3.71 16.90 -6.29
CA ASP A 88 -4.40 17.99 -7.00
C ASP A 88 -5.80 17.66 -7.55
N THR A 89 -6.41 16.52 -7.21
CA THR A 89 -7.84 16.35 -7.53
C THR A 89 -8.77 17.07 -6.54
N GLY A 90 -8.20 17.86 -5.62
CA GLY A 90 -8.90 18.62 -4.58
C GLY A 90 -9.74 19.81 -5.05
N GLY A 91 -10.46 19.73 -6.18
CA GLY A 91 -11.33 20.85 -6.54
C GLY A 91 -12.31 20.75 -7.70
N MET A 92 -12.22 19.77 -8.62
CA MET A 92 -13.06 19.84 -9.83
C MET A 92 -13.99 18.66 -10.16
N PHE A 93 -13.88 17.46 -9.56
CA PHE A 93 -14.72 16.32 -10.02
C PHE A 93 -15.20 15.32 -8.95
N VAL A 94 -14.95 15.52 -7.66
CA VAL A 94 -15.53 14.67 -6.60
C VAL A 94 -16.46 15.53 -5.76
N LEU A 95 -17.74 15.56 -6.11
CA LEU A 95 -18.72 16.49 -5.54
C LEU A 95 -19.39 15.91 -4.28
N THR A 96 -19.40 14.58 -4.14
CA THR A 96 -20.11 13.88 -3.06
C THR A 96 -19.26 12.79 -2.40
N TYR A 97 -19.71 12.33 -1.23
CA TYR A 97 -19.14 11.16 -0.57
C TYR A 97 -19.25 9.89 -1.45
N GLY A 98 -20.34 9.77 -2.22
CA GLY A 98 -20.53 8.67 -3.17
C GLY A 98 -19.49 8.69 -4.29
N ASP A 99 -19.25 9.84 -4.91
CA ASP A 99 -18.22 9.99 -5.95
C ASP A 99 -16.83 9.62 -5.42
N LEU A 100 -16.55 10.03 -4.18
CA LEU A 100 -15.30 9.71 -3.52
C LEU A 100 -15.19 8.18 -3.33
N MET A 101 -16.18 7.56 -2.70
CA MET A 101 -16.14 6.12 -2.43
C MET A 101 -16.12 5.29 -3.72
N GLU A 102 -16.75 5.76 -4.80
CA GLU A 102 -16.68 5.13 -6.12
C GLU A 102 -15.22 5.09 -6.58
N ARG A 103 -14.57 6.24 -6.59
CA ARG A 103 -13.18 6.38 -7.01
C ARG A 103 -12.22 5.60 -6.12
N LEU A 104 -12.33 5.72 -4.80
CA LEU A 104 -11.45 5.04 -3.85
C LEU A 104 -11.57 3.51 -3.97
N SER A 105 -12.79 2.99 -4.18
CA SER A 105 -13.02 1.55 -4.35
C SER A 105 -12.33 1.01 -5.60
N LEU A 106 -12.42 1.74 -6.72
CA LEU A 106 -11.76 1.34 -7.98
C LEU A 106 -10.24 1.41 -7.87
N LEU A 107 -9.71 2.47 -7.28
CA LEU A 107 -8.27 2.61 -7.05
C LEU A 107 -7.72 1.53 -6.12
N TYR A 108 -8.47 1.19 -5.07
CA TYR A 108 -8.10 0.09 -4.18
C TYR A 108 -8.09 -1.25 -4.92
N MET A 109 -9.11 -1.52 -5.74
CA MET A 109 -9.15 -2.72 -6.58
C MET A 109 -7.94 -2.80 -7.52
N ASP A 110 -7.63 -1.72 -8.23
CA ASP A 110 -6.51 -1.67 -9.18
C ASP A 110 -5.15 -1.79 -8.47
N ALA A 111 -5.01 -1.19 -7.29
CA ALA A 111 -3.85 -1.38 -6.45
C ALA A 111 -3.71 -2.87 -6.08
N LEU A 112 -4.70 -3.48 -5.41
CA LEU A 112 -4.60 -4.89 -5.03
C LEU A 112 -4.25 -5.82 -6.21
N ARG A 113 -4.81 -5.57 -7.39
CA ARG A 113 -4.53 -6.36 -8.61
C ARG A 113 -3.12 -6.22 -9.14
N SER A 114 -2.46 -5.10 -8.90
CA SER A 114 -1.12 -4.83 -9.43
C SER A 114 0.02 -5.21 -8.48
N ASP A 115 -0.29 -5.64 -7.25
CA ASP A 115 0.70 -6.12 -6.29
C ASP A 115 0.38 -7.55 -5.76
N PRO A 116 1.04 -8.58 -6.32
CA PRO A 116 0.87 -9.97 -5.88
C PRO A 116 1.29 -10.20 -4.42
N LEU A 117 2.23 -9.43 -3.87
CA LEU A 117 2.67 -9.56 -2.48
C LEU A 117 1.53 -9.17 -1.54
N ILE A 118 0.80 -8.10 -1.84
CA ILE A 118 -0.34 -7.68 -1.02
C ILE A 118 -1.42 -8.78 -0.97
N CYS A 119 -1.71 -9.43 -2.09
CA CYS A 119 -2.64 -10.57 -2.10
C CYS A 119 -2.17 -11.72 -1.19
N LYS A 120 -0.87 -12.04 -1.22
CA LYS A 120 -0.27 -13.05 -0.32
C LYS A 120 -0.34 -12.63 1.15
N ILE A 121 -0.07 -11.37 1.44
CA ILE A 121 -0.17 -10.80 2.79
C ILE A 121 -1.57 -11.02 3.32
N ILE A 122 -2.59 -10.57 2.59
CA ILE A 122 -3.99 -10.71 3.00
C ILE A 122 -4.38 -12.18 3.18
N ALA A 123 -3.93 -13.07 2.28
CA ALA A 123 -4.18 -14.51 2.42
C ALA A 123 -3.52 -15.08 3.68
N TRP A 124 -2.33 -14.58 4.09
CA TRP A 124 -1.71 -14.97 5.34
C TRP A 124 -2.47 -14.48 6.57
N GLU A 125 -3.05 -13.27 6.55
CA GLU A 125 -3.83 -12.75 7.68
C GLU A 125 -5.00 -13.67 8.07
N VAL A 126 -5.61 -14.31 7.08
CA VAL A 126 -6.75 -15.21 7.29
C VAL A 126 -6.31 -16.63 7.66
N SER A 127 -5.11 -17.06 7.23
CA SER A 127 -4.67 -18.46 7.35
C SER A 127 -3.59 -18.74 8.40
N LYS A 128 -2.90 -17.70 8.90
CA LYS A 128 -1.76 -17.84 9.81
C LYS A 128 -1.86 -16.90 10.98
N ASP A 129 -1.69 -17.44 12.18
CA ASP A 129 -1.58 -16.65 13.40
C ASP A 129 -0.14 -16.63 13.92
N THR A 130 0.73 -15.85 13.28
CA THR A 130 2.07 -15.57 13.80
C THR A 130 2.20 -14.09 14.17
N PRO A 131 3.06 -13.73 15.14
CA PRO A 131 3.27 -12.33 15.52
C PRO A 131 3.66 -11.43 14.33
N GLN A 132 4.46 -11.96 13.40
CA GLN A 132 4.92 -11.24 12.21
C GLN A 132 3.77 -10.96 11.23
N VAL A 133 2.92 -11.96 10.98
CA VAL A 133 1.73 -11.80 10.13
C VAL A 133 0.77 -10.81 10.76
N ARG A 134 0.50 -10.93 12.07
CA ARG A 134 -0.40 -10.02 12.79
C ARG A 134 0.10 -8.58 12.74
N ARG A 135 1.39 -8.35 12.98
CA ARG A 135 1.99 -7.02 12.91
C ARG A 135 1.85 -6.40 11.52
N LEU A 136 2.16 -7.18 10.48
CA LEU A 136 2.02 -6.75 9.09
C LEU A 136 0.57 -6.42 8.75
N ALA A 137 -0.37 -7.27 9.17
CA ALA A 137 -1.81 -7.09 8.98
C ALA A 137 -2.32 -5.80 9.63
N GLU A 138 -1.93 -5.58 10.88
CA GLU A 138 -2.30 -4.38 11.62
C GLU A 138 -1.71 -3.12 10.99
N ALA A 139 -0.45 -3.16 10.55
CA ALA A 139 0.18 -2.04 9.86
C ALA A 139 -0.59 -1.69 8.57
N ARG A 140 -0.96 -2.71 7.78
CA ARG A 140 -1.76 -2.54 6.56
C ARG A 140 -3.15 -1.99 6.82
N SER A 141 -3.87 -2.56 7.79
CA SER A 141 -5.20 -2.11 8.20
C SER A 141 -5.17 -0.64 8.67
N ARG A 142 -4.18 -0.28 9.50
CA ARG A 142 -3.97 1.11 9.93
C ARG A 142 -3.65 2.04 8.75
N ALA A 143 -2.85 1.60 7.79
CA ALA A 143 -2.50 2.39 6.62
C ALA A 143 -3.72 2.66 5.72
N LEU A 144 -4.53 1.63 5.45
CA LEU A 144 -5.78 1.75 4.68
C LEU A 144 -6.76 2.71 5.37
N ALA A 145 -6.96 2.56 6.69
CA ALA A 145 -7.84 3.44 7.46
C ALA A 145 -7.38 4.90 7.43
N LYS A 146 -6.06 5.16 7.62
CA LYS A 146 -5.48 6.50 7.53
C LYS A 146 -5.60 7.10 6.13
N TRP A 147 -5.42 6.29 5.10
CA TRP A 147 -5.58 6.74 3.72
C TRP A 147 -7.04 7.11 3.42
N LEU A 148 -8.01 6.27 3.81
CA LEU A 148 -9.44 6.57 3.67
C LEU A 148 -9.82 7.87 4.39
N ASP A 149 -9.35 8.04 5.63
CA ASP A 149 -9.61 9.24 6.43
C ASP A 149 -9.04 10.51 5.76
N ARG A 150 -7.78 10.43 5.28
CA ARG A 150 -7.14 11.53 4.53
C ARG A 150 -7.90 11.87 3.26
N MET A 151 -8.27 10.86 2.47
CA MET A 151 -8.96 11.06 1.19
C MET A 151 -10.38 11.60 1.37
N ARG A 152 -11.05 11.22 2.46
CA ARG A 152 -12.35 11.76 2.85
C ARG A 152 -12.27 13.26 3.18
N GLY A 153 -11.23 13.69 3.89
CA GLY A 153 -11.14 15.06 4.38
C GLY A 153 -12.39 15.42 5.19
N SER A 154 -13.07 16.50 4.80
CA SER A 154 -14.29 17.00 5.46
C SER A 154 -15.60 16.41 4.88
N LEU A 155 -15.54 15.55 3.86
CA LEU A 155 -16.74 14.97 3.26
C LEU A 155 -17.45 14.07 4.27
N SER A 156 -18.76 14.28 4.40
CA SER A 156 -19.63 13.47 5.26
C SER A 156 -20.52 12.59 4.42
N ALA A 157 -20.74 11.36 4.90
CA ALA A 157 -21.69 10.45 4.28
C ALA A 157 -23.13 11.02 4.38
N PRO A 158 -24.03 10.61 3.46
CA PRO A 158 -25.44 10.96 3.55
C PRO A 158 -26.05 10.56 4.90
N LYS A 159 -27.04 11.34 5.35
CA LYS A 159 -27.76 11.04 6.60
C LYS A 159 -28.41 9.66 6.53
N GLY A 160 -28.30 8.90 7.62
CA GLY A 160 -28.90 7.56 7.73
C GLY A 160 -28.07 6.43 7.14
N VAL A 161 -26.90 6.71 6.56
CA VAL A 161 -25.98 5.68 6.06
C VAL A 161 -24.89 5.39 7.10
N ASP A 162 -24.78 4.13 7.52
CA ASP A 162 -23.63 3.64 8.29
C ASP A 162 -22.43 3.42 7.35
N ALA A 163 -21.76 4.53 7.02
CA ALA A 163 -20.68 4.54 6.06
C ALA A 163 -19.47 3.67 6.47
N PRO A 164 -19.02 3.65 7.75
CA PRO A 164 -17.96 2.73 8.18
C PRO A 164 -18.28 1.27 7.86
N THR A 165 -19.48 0.79 8.18
CA THR A 165 -19.89 -0.59 7.92
C THR A 165 -20.02 -0.87 6.42
N ALA A 166 -20.68 0.01 5.68
CA ALA A 166 -20.85 -0.14 4.24
C ALA A 166 -19.51 -0.17 3.49
N ASN A 167 -18.58 0.73 3.84
CA ASN A 167 -17.23 0.73 3.31
C ASN A 167 -16.50 -0.56 3.67
N GLY A 168 -16.54 -0.97 4.94
CA GLY A 168 -15.89 -2.22 5.39
C GLY A 168 -16.31 -3.43 4.54
N ILE A 169 -17.62 -3.57 4.28
CA ILE A 169 -18.16 -4.63 3.42
C ILE A 169 -17.65 -4.49 1.97
N LEU A 170 -17.67 -3.28 1.42
CA LEU A 170 -17.23 -3.02 0.05
C LEU A 170 -15.75 -3.35 -0.16
N PHE A 171 -14.87 -2.87 0.73
CA PHE A 171 -13.43 -3.14 0.68
C PHE A 171 -13.13 -4.63 0.91
N ALA A 172 -13.87 -5.30 1.81
CA ALA A 172 -13.75 -6.74 2.02
C ALA A 172 -14.16 -7.54 0.77
N ALA A 173 -15.25 -7.15 0.10
CA ALA A 173 -15.72 -7.79 -1.13
C ALA A 173 -14.68 -7.64 -2.26
N ILE A 174 -14.18 -6.42 -2.48
CA ILE A 174 -13.13 -6.16 -3.48
C ILE A 174 -11.89 -7.01 -3.19
N GLN A 175 -11.43 -6.99 -1.94
CA GLN A 175 -10.27 -7.77 -1.50
C GLN A 175 -10.45 -9.26 -1.78
N HIS A 176 -11.62 -9.83 -1.47
CA HIS A 176 -11.89 -11.24 -1.68
C HIS A 176 -11.95 -11.61 -3.17
N LEU A 177 -12.53 -10.76 -4.02
CA LEU A 177 -12.55 -10.97 -5.46
C LEU A 177 -11.13 -10.97 -6.04
N VAL A 178 -10.28 -10.02 -5.63
CA VAL A 178 -8.89 -9.98 -6.10
C VAL A 178 -8.13 -11.23 -5.68
N ILE A 179 -8.25 -11.67 -4.43
CA ILE A 179 -7.62 -12.94 -4.00
C ILE A 179 -8.15 -14.13 -4.80
N SER A 180 -9.46 -14.23 -4.98
CA SER A 180 -10.08 -15.33 -5.73
C SER A 180 -9.60 -15.35 -7.18
N SER A 181 -9.38 -14.19 -7.79
CA SER A 181 -8.82 -14.11 -9.15
C SER A 181 -7.44 -14.76 -9.28
N VAL A 182 -6.61 -14.64 -8.24
CA VAL A 182 -5.26 -15.21 -8.21
C VAL A 182 -5.30 -16.72 -7.89
N VAL A 183 -6.23 -17.14 -7.03
CA VAL A 183 -6.30 -18.54 -6.55
C VAL A 183 -7.07 -19.45 -7.51
N THR A 184 -8.26 -19.05 -7.94
CA THR A 184 -9.20 -19.86 -8.76
C THR A 184 -9.48 -19.23 -10.13
N GLY A 185 -9.27 -17.92 -10.27
CA GLY A 185 -9.64 -17.17 -11.47
C GLY A 185 -11.14 -16.92 -11.60
N GLU A 186 -11.92 -17.22 -10.57
CA GLU A 186 -13.36 -16.94 -10.49
C GLU A 186 -13.85 -16.89 -9.04
N PHE A 187 -15.04 -16.32 -8.82
CA PHE A 187 -15.72 -16.37 -7.53
C PHE A 187 -17.22 -16.49 -7.74
N ALA A 188 -17.87 -17.52 -7.19
CA ALA A 188 -19.32 -17.73 -7.31
C ALA A 188 -19.84 -17.65 -8.76
N GLY A 189 -19.11 -18.22 -9.72
CA GLY A 189 -19.45 -18.19 -11.16
C GLY A 189 -19.15 -16.86 -11.87
N LEU A 190 -18.58 -15.88 -11.17
CA LEU A 190 -18.04 -14.66 -11.76
C LEU A 190 -16.60 -14.93 -12.26
N PRO A 191 -16.34 -14.94 -13.58
CA PRO A 191 -14.98 -15.03 -14.10
C PRO A 191 -14.18 -13.77 -13.72
N LEU A 192 -12.88 -13.92 -13.45
CA LEU A 192 -11.99 -12.83 -13.02
C LEU A 192 -10.63 -12.86 -13.75
N ARG A 193 -10.60 -13.35 -14.99
CA ARG A 193 -9.37 -13.72 -15.70
C ARG A 193 -8.92 -12.67 -16.71
N SER A 194 -9.80 -11.78 -17.11
CA SER A 194 -9.55 -10.79 -18.16
C SER A 194 -9.93 -9.39 -17.71
N ASP A 195 -9.36 -8.36 -18.32
CA ASP A 195 -9.72 -6.97 -18.01
C ASP A 195 -11.21 -6.69 -18.27
N LYS A 196 -11.81 -7.35 -19.27
CA LYS A 196 -13.25 -7.29 -19.54
C LYS A 196 -14.09 -7.83 -18.37
N ASP A 197 -13.60 -8.83 -17.64
CA ASP A 197 -14.29 -9.32 -16.45
C ASP A 197 -14.24 -8.27 -15.34
N TRP A 198 -13.08 -7.64 -15.18
CA TRP A 198 -12.88 -6.59 -14.20
C TRP A 198 -13.61 -5.28 -14.52
N ASP A 199 -13.85 -4.96 -15.79
CA ASP A 199 -14.73 -3.88 -16.20
C ASP A 199 -16.16 -4.08 -15.68
N LYS A 200 -16.65 -5.33 -15.69
CA LYS A 200 -17.97 -5.68 -15.13
C LYS A 200 -17.99 -5.56 -13.60
N VAL A 201 -16.90 -5.95 -12.94
CA VAL A 201 -16.74 -5.77 -11.50
C VAL A 201 -16.75 -4.28 -11.16
N ALA A 202 -15.96 -3.47 -11.87
CA ALA A 202 -15.93 -2.02 -11.71
C ALA A 202 -17.32 -1.41 -11.92
N ALA A 203 -18.04 -1.78 -12.98
CA ALA A 203 -19.41 -1.31 -13.22
C ALA A 203 -20.37 -1.68 -12.08
N SER A 204 -20.23 -2.88 -11.49
CA SER A 204 -21.03 -3.31 -10.35
C SER A 204 -20.70 -2.53 -9.08
N ILE A 205 -19.42 -2.28 -8.81
CA ILE A 205 -18.96 -1.42 -7.70
C ILE A 205 -19.58 -0.03 -7.82
N ARG A 206 -19.53 0.60 -9.00
CA ARG A 206 -20.14 1.92 -9.22
C ARG A 206 -21.64 1.92 -8.87
N ARG A 207 -22.36 0.89 -9.31
CA ARG A 207 -23.80 0.74 -9.01
C ARG A 207 -24.08 0.54 -7.52
N LEU A 208 -23.27 -0.27 -6.85
CA LEU A 208 -23.40 -0.50 -5.40
C LEU A 208 -23.15 0.79 -4.62
N VAL A 209 -22.07 1.50 -4.94
CA VAL A 209 -21.73 2.78 -4.29
C VAL A 209 -22.85 3.79 -4.46
N ARG A 210 -23.37 3.98 -5.68
CA ARG A 210 -24.53 4.86 -5.94
C ARG A 210 -25.78 4.42 -5.17
N GLY A 211 -26.05 3.11 -5.10
CA GLY A 211 -27.16 2.57 -4.32
C GLY A 211 -27.05 2.84 -2.81
N ILE A 212 -25.82 2.90 -2.28
CA ILE A 212 -25.57 3.15 -0.85
C ILE A 212 -25.59 4.66 -0.54
N TYR A 213 -24.99 5.48 -1.41
CA TYR A 213 -24.69 6.87 -1.10
C TYR A 213 -25.52 7.92 -1.86
N GLY A 214 -26.35 7.50 -2.82
CA GLY A 214 -27.11 8.40 -3.69
C GLY A 214 -26.31 8.86 -4.89
#